data_AF-A0A3D4PCR2-F1
#
_entry.id   AF-A0A3D4PCR2-F1
#
_cell.length_a   1.000
_cell.length_b   1.000
_cell.length_c   1.000
_cell.angle_alpha   90.00
_cell.angle_beta   90.00
_cell.angle_gamma   90.00
#
_symmetry.space_group_name_H-M   'P 1'
#
loop_
_entity.id
_entity.type
_entity.pdbx_description
1 polymer ?
#
loop_
_entity_poly.entity_id
_entity_poly.type
_entity_poly.pdbx_seq_one_letter_code
_entity_poly.pdbx_strand_id
1 'polypeptide(L)'
;MKTDTSEYGLESLIVKHMTSTGWIAGAPSDYDRAYAVDLVQLCEFIKTTQEPLVEAFDLEEGGPSRLKFLARLQGEITKRGTIDVLRNGIKSG
;
A
#
# COMPACT_ATOMS: atom_id res chain seq x y z
N MET A 1 -14.81 -30.38 17.79
CA MET A 1 -13.83 -29.79 16.84
C MET A 1 -12.65 -29.33 17.67
N LYS A 2 -11.41 -29.71 17.31
CA LYS A 2 -10.20 -29.29 18.05
C LYS A 2 -9.84 -27.88 17.59
N THR A 3 -9.60 -26.96 18.53
CA THR A 3 -9.09 -25.62 18.21
C THR A 3 -7.71 -25.75 17.58
N ASP A 4 -7.49 -25.06 16.47
CA ASP A 4 -6.16 -24.93 15.86
C ASP A 4 -5.33 -23.94 16.70
N THR A 5 -4.24 -24.42 17.28
CA THR A 5 -3.31 -23.64 18.11
C THR A 5 -1.96 -23.42 17.43
N SER A 6 -1.87 -23.65 16.12
CA SER A 6 -0.68 -23.34 15.31
C SER A 6 -0.53 -21.84 15.07
N GLU A 7 0.64 -21.42 14.58
CA GLU A 7 0.87 -20.04 14.11
C GLU A 7 -0.12 -19.66 12.99
N TYR A 8 -0.33 -20.56 12.03
CA TYR A 8 -1.34 -20.40 11.00
C TYR A 8 -2.75 -20.17 11.57
N GLY A 9 -3.13 -20.95 12.59
CA GLY A 9 -4.42 -20.79 13.28
C GLY A 9 -4.55 -19.43 13.95
N LEU A 10 -3.49 -18.95 14.60
CA LEU A 10 -3.43 -17.64 15.22
C LEU A 10 -3.54 -16.51 14.18
N GLU A 11 -2.73 -16.54 13.12
CA GLU A 11 -2.75 -15.56 12.03
C GLU A 11 -4.11 -15.50 11.35
N SER A 12 -4.73 -16.66 11.10
CA SER A 12 -6.06 -16.76 10.51
C SER A 12 -7.12 -16.07 11.36
N LEU A 13 -7.05 -16.20 12.69
CA LEU A 13 -7.96 -15.51 13.61
C LEU A 13 -7.73 -14.00 13.60
N ILE A 14 -6.48 -13.55 13.58
CA ILE A 14 -6.11 -12.13 13.51
C ILE A 14 -6.65 -11.50 12.22
N VAL A 15 -6.31 -12.09 11.06
CA VAL A 15 -6.76 -11.60 9.75
C VAL A 15 -8.28 -11.57 9.67
N LYS A 16 -8.96 -12.63 10.12
CA LYS A 16 -10.43 -12.69 10.15
C LYS A 16 -11.03 -11.58 11.00
N HIS A 17 -10.47 -11.30 12.18
CA HIS A 17 -10.98 -10.25 13.04
C HIS A 17 -10.72 -8.84 12.48
N MET A 18 -9.52 -8.59 11.96
CA MET A 18 -9.18 -7.30 11.35
C MET A 18 -10.07 -7.01 10.13
N THR A 19 -10.23 -8.00 9.25
CA THR A 19 -11.09 -7.83 8.07
C THR A 19 -12.57 -7.64 8.42
N SER A 20 -13.06 -8.26 9.51
CA SER A 20 -14.42 -8.00 10.00
C SER A 20 -14.63 -6.62 10.62
N THR A 21 -13.54 -5.89 10.92
CA THR A 21 -13.57 -4.53 11.51
C THR A 21 -13.24 -3.43 10.50
N GLY A 22 -13.22 -3.77 9.20
CA GLY A 22 -13.07 -2.81 8.10
C GLY A 22 -11.66 -2.71 7.53
N TRP A 23 -10.72 -3.52 7.99
CA TRP A 23 -9.42 -3.64 7.33
C TRP A 23 -9.55 -4.40 6.00
N ILE A 24 -8.77 -4.00 5.00
CA ILE A 24 -8.70 -4.67 3.71
C ILE A 24 -7.51 -5.62 3.73
N ALA A 25 -7.74 -6.90 3.44
CA ALA A 25 -6.66 -7.86 3.28
C ALA A 25 -5.97 -7.65 1.92
N GLY A 26 -4.65 -7.43 1.93
CA GLY A 26 -3.82 -7.46 0.73
C GLY A 26 -3.37 -8.88 0.37
N ALA A 27 -2.76 -9.03 -0.80
CA ALA A 27 -2.10 -10.28 -1.20
C ALA A 27 -0.58 -10.12 -1.12
N PRO A 28 0.17 -11.11 -0.58
CA PRO A 28 1.63 -11.04 -0.52
C PRO A 28 2.31 -10.87 -1.88
N SER A 29 1.65 -11.26 -2.98
CA SER A 29 2.12 -11.08 -4.35
C SER A 29 2.12 -9.62 -4.81
N ASP A 30 1.31 -8.77 -4.20
CA ASP A 30 1.09 -7.39 -4.63
C ASP A 30 2.10 -6.42 -3.98
N TYR A 31 2.87 -6.94 -3.02
CA TYR A 31 3.94 -6.21 -2.34
C TYR A 31 5.19 -6.11 -3.22
N ASP A 32 5.48 -4.89 -3.69
CA ASP A 32 6.72 -4.57 -4.38
C ASP A 32 7.84 -4.34 -3.37
N ARG A 33 8.84 -5.23 -3.39
CA ARG A 33 9.98 -5.17 -2.47
C ARG A 33 10.96 -4.05 -2.80
N ALA A 34 11.04 -3.60 -4.05
CA ALA A 34 11.97 -2.54 -4.45
C ALA A 34 11.53 -1.20 -3.88
N TYR A 35 10.22 -0.96 -3.81
CA TYR A 35 9.62 0.27 -3.29
C TYR A 35 9.00 0.13 -1.90
N ALA A 36 8.93 -1.09 -1.36
CA ALA A 36 8.37 -1.43 -0.06
C ALA A 36 6.90 -0.99 0.11
N VAL A 37 6.09 -1.19 -0.92
CA VAL A 37 4.67 -0.82 -0.96
C VAL A 37 3.83 -1.92 -1.62
N ASP A 38 2.59 -2.06 -1.17
CA ASP A 38 1.57 -2.82 -1.90
C ASP A 38 1.04 -1.94 -3.05
N LEU A 39 1.33 -2.31 -4.29
CA LEU A 39 1.01 -1.47 -5.45
C LEU A 39 -0.48 -1.44 -5.75
N VAL A 40 -1.21 -2.53 -5.48
CA VAL A 40 -2.65 -2.61 -5.72
C VAL A 40 -3.36 -1.70 -4.72
N GLN A 41 -3.03 -1.81 -3.43
CA GLN A 41 -3.61 -0.96 -2.40
C GLN A 41 -3.22 0.51 -2.56
N LEU A 42 -1.98 0.80 -2.97
CA LEU A 42 -1.54 2.17 -3.24
C LEU A 42 -2.32 2.79 -4.42
N CYS A 43 -2.50 2.03 -5.51
CA CYS A 43 -3.28 2.48 -6.66
C CYS A 43 -4.73 2.73 -6.28
N GLU A 44 -5.36 1.80 -5.56
CA GLU A 44 -6.75 1.94 -5.09
C GLU A 44 -6.93 3.14 -4.16
N PHE A 45 -5.98 3.36 -3.24
CA PHE A 45 -5.98 4.53 -2.36
C PHE A 45 -5.90 5.84 -3.15
N ILE A 46 -4.97 5.94 -4.11
CA ILE A 46 -4.81 7.15 -4.94
C ILE A 46 -6.04 7.33 -5.83
N LYS A 47 -6.58 6.28 -6.43
CA LYS A 47 -7.80 6.33 -7.24
C LYS A 47 -9.00 6.84 -6.45
N THR A 48 -9.17 6.34 -5.23
CA THR A 48 -10.28 6.72 -4.35
C THR A 48 -10.16 8.15 -3.82
N THR A 49 -8.93 8.64 -3.60
CA THR A 49 -8.71 9.94 -2.94
C THR A 49 -8.36 11.06 -3.91
N GLN A 50 -7.74 10.74 -5.04
CA GLN A 50 -7.06 11.64 -5.96
C GLN A 50 -7.08 11.08 -7.40
N GLU A 51 -8.26 10.69 -7.89
CA GLU A 51 -8.48 10.04 -9.20
C GLU A 51 -7.65 10.63 -10.38
N PRO A 52 -7.52 11.96 -10.55
CA PRO A 52 -6.73 12.52 -11.67
C PRO A 52 -5.25 12.11 -11.69
N LEU A 53 -4.70 11.66 -10.56
CA LEU A 53 -3.31 11.22 -10.46
C LEU A 53 -3.08 9.81 -11.01
N VAL A 54 -4.13 9.01 -11.17
CA VAL A 54 -4.03 7.63 -11.69
C VAL A 54 -3.48 7.64 -13.11
N GLU A 55 -4.09 8.45 -13.98
CA GLU A 55 -3.64 8.65 -15.36
C GLU A 55 -2.30 9.41 -15.40
N ALA A 56 -2.17 10.48 -14.61
CA ALA A 56 -0.97 11.32 -14.61
C ALA A 56 0.31 10.56 -14.24
N PHE A 57 0.20 9.53 -13.40
CA PHE A 57 1.32 8.68 -12.99
C PHE A 57 1.30 7.29 -13.61
N ASP A 58 0.36 6.98 -14.51
CA ASP A 58 0.26 5.68 -15.17
C ASP A 58 0.26 4.54 -14.14
N LEU A 59 -0.64 4.64 -13.14
CA LEU A 59 -0.61 3.73 -11.99
C LEU A 59 -1.14 2.32 -12.32
N GLU A 60 -2.12 2.22 -13.23
CA GLU A 60 -2.77 0.95 -13.58
C GLU A 60 -1.93 0.08 -14.53
N GLU A 61 -1.50 0.62 -15.67
CA GLU A 61 -0.70 -0.14 -16.65
C GLU A 61 0.77 -0.20 -16.22
N GLY A 62 1.29 0.92 -15.73
CA GLY A 62 2.64 1.04 -15.26
C GLY A 62 3.62 1.43 -16.35
N GLY A 63 4.62 2.20 -15.94
CA GLY A 63 5.62 2.69 -16.88
C GLY A 63 6.64 3.59 -16.20
N PRO A 64 7.42 4.34 -17.00
CA PRO A 64 8.42 5.27 -16.48
C PRO A 64 7.85 6.30 -15.49
N SER A 65 6.62 6.76 -15.72
CA SER A 65 5.92 7.69 -14.83
C SER A 65 5.66 7.08 -13.45
N ARG A 66 5.16 5.83 -13.40
CA ARG A 66 4.94 5.10 -12.15
C ARG A 66 6.24 4.89 -11.40
N LEU A 67 7.30 4.46 -12.09
CA LEU A 67 8.62 4.25 -11.47
C LEU A 67 9.19 5.56 -10.88
N LYS A 68 9.03 6.69 -11.59
CA LYS A 68 9.45 8.01 -11.10
C LYS A 68 8.65 8.44 -9.87
N PHE A 69 7.34 8.20 -9.87
CA PHE A 69 6.47 8.44 -8.72
C PHE A 69 6.89 7.59 -7.51
N LEU A 70 7.06 6.28 -7.69
CA LEU A 70 7.44 5.36 -6.62
C LEU A 70 8.83 5.69 -6.04
N ALA A 71 9.80 6.03 -6.88
CA ALA A 71 11.11 6.47 -6.42
C ALA A 71 11.02 7.76 -5.59
N ARG A 72 10.15 8.71 -5.98
CA ARG A 72 9.90 9.92 -5.20
C ARG A 72 9.22 9.62 -3.88
N LEU A 73 8.17 8.80 -3.90
CA LEU A 73 7.44 8.37 -2.70
C LEU A 73 8.39 7.72 -1.69
N GLN A 74 9.21 6.77 -2.15
CA GLN A 74 10.21 6.11 -1.33
C GLN A 74 11.21 7.12 -0.76
N GLY A 75 11.77 8.01 -1.58
CA GLY A 75 12.72 9.02 -1.12
C GLY A 75 12.13 9.96 -0.06
N GLU A 76 10.88 10.38 -0.22
CA GLU A 76 10.18 11.21 0.76
C GLU A 76 9.91 10.46 2.07
N ILE A 77 9.51 9.19 2.00
CA ILE A 77 9.35 8.32 3.18
C ILE A 77 10.69 8.11 3.89
N THR A 78 11.78 7.85 3.14
CA THR A 78 13.11 7.68 3.73
C THR A 78 13.59 8.96 4.43
N LYS A 79 13.29 10.14 3.86
CA LYS A 79 13.75 11.42 4.39
C LYS A 79 12.94 11.91 5.60
N ARG A 80 11.61 11.73 5.56
CA ARG A 80 10.69 12.35 6.54
C ARG A 80 9.96 11.34 7.42
N GLY A 81 9.96 10.07 7.04
CA GLY A 81 9.19 9.01 7.68
C GLY A 81 7.75 8.93 7.18
N THR A 82 7.16 7.74 7.23
CA THR A 82 5.81 7.45 6.70
C THR A 82 4.73 8.34 7.33
N ILE A 83 4.79 8.55 8.65
CA ILE A 83 3.78 9.35 9.36
C ILE A 83 3.81 10.82 8.90
N ASP A 84 4.99 11.40 8.68
CA ASP A 84 5.10 12.78 8.20
C ASP A 84 4.53 12.90 6.78
N VAL A 85 4.90 11.98 5.89
CA VAL A 85 4.40 11.95 4.51
C VAL A 85 2.87 11.83 4.47
N LEU A 86 2.27 10.96 5.28
CA LEU A 86 0.81 10.80 5.34
C LEU A 86 0.09 12.07 5.85
N ARG A 87 0.69 12.81 6.78
CA ARG A 87 0.09 14.02 7.36
C ARG A 87 0.26 15.26 6.47
N ASN A 88 1.42 15.38 5.84
CA ASN A 88 1.83 16.61 5.15
C ASN A 88 1.85 16.46 3.62
N GLY A 89 1.64 15.25 3.10
CA GLY A 89 1.69 14.92 1.69
C GLY A 89 3.08 15.02 1.08
N ILE A 90 3.13 14.86 -0.25
CA ILE A 90 4.31 15.09 -1.09
C ILE A 90 3.98 16.27 -2.00
N LYS A 91 4.75 17.35 -1.87
CA LYS A 91 4.58 18.53 -2.73
C LYS A 91 5.35 18.35 -4.01
N SER A 92 4.80 18.80 -5.13
CA SER A 92 5.55 19.06 -6.35
C SER A 92 6.66 20.06 -6.03
N GLY A 93 7.87 19.77 -6.49
CA GLY A 93 8.99 20.70 -6.51
C GLY A 93 9.25 21.05 -7.96
#